data_AF-A0A947WEE5-F1
#
_entry.id   AF-A0A947WEE5-F1
#
_cell.length_a   1.000
_cell.length_b   1.000
_cell.length_c   1.000
_cell.angle_alpha   90.00
_cell.angle_beta   90.00
_cell.angle_gamma   90.00
#
_symmetry.space_group_name_H-M   'P 1'
#
loop_
_entity.id
_entity.type
_entity.pdbx_description
1 polymer ?
#
loop_
_entity_poly.entity_id
_entity_poly.type
_entity_poly.pdbx_seq_one_letter_code
_entity_poly.pdbx_strand_id
1 'polypeptide(L)'
;PVYLTAGNHDVGGWSDTPPSDGTARRDWWRLFGWRKLDAPPPAELIYTQNYSFDYGPVHFVGLEAYDNYDSWRYSIYGAESFTARQMLWLQGDLTDADALYNVLFHHYDFGNELNLSSLGLDMSLWGHIHRDTDDNTPPYDISTDNAGGSNRPFRLVRFFSGEFDPRPTLEAQDGDVLRVTYAPANDGTHDLVTAQVVNGYGERFEYGRLRIHMPADAAGFIVSGGTLAQVDDTGGTALCYVDVDIPANGQATVIVEVDDAAGTPPAVSASRLSAHPNPFNPRTEITFAMPAAGACRLTVFDALGREVAVLADGRRESGPQTVTWDGRDTEGMSLPSGTYFVGLRAGTYVETRKVTLVR
;
A
#
# COMPACT_ATOMS: atom_id res chain seq x y z
N PRO A 1 0.05 3.05 2.09
CA PRO A 1 0.63 1.92 1.32
C PRO A 1 2.14 2.16 1.17
N VAL A 2 2.93 1.11 0.98
CA VAL A 2 4.39 1.23 0.73
C VAL A 2 4.69 0.50 -0.57
N TYR A 3 5.34 1.20 -1.50
CA TYR A 3 5.76 0.69 -2.81
C TYR A 3 7.29 0.77 -2.88
N LEU A 4 7.93 -0.23 -3.48
CA LEU A 4 9.38 -0.42 -3.45
C LEU A 4 9.89 -0.97 -4.79
N THR A 5 11.11 -0.62 -5.17
CA THR A 5 11.91 -1.29 -6.20
C THR A 5 13.16 -1.87 -5.55
N ALA A 6 13.73 -2.92 -6.13
CA ALA A 6 14.99 -3.49 -5.65
C ALA A 6 16.16 -2.53 -5.92
N GLY A 7 17.07 -2.42 -4.96
CA GLY A 7 18.37 -1.78 -5.14
C GLY A 7 19.46 -2.78 -5.54
N ASN A 8 20.64 -2.27 -5.88
CA ASN A 8 21.76 -3.11 -6.32
C ASN A 8 22.08 -4.23 -5.31
N HIS A 9 22.14 -3.93 -4.00
CA HIS A 9 22.43 -4.92 -2.95
C HIS A 9 21.29 -5.92 -2.68
N ASP A 10 20.06 -5.63 -3.12
CA ASP A 10 18.94 -6.57 -3.04
C ASP A 10 19.03 -7.64 -4.15
N VAL A 11 19.67 -7.29 -5.28
CA VAL A 11 19.86 -8.16 -6.44
C VAL A 11 21.25 -8.86 -6.40
N GLY A 12 22.30 -8.19 -5.92
CA GLY A 12 23.66 -8.75 -5.72
C GLY A 12 24.68 -7.80 -5.07
N GLY A 13 25.69 -8.36 -4.40
CA GLY A 13 26.89 -7.62 -4.01
C GLY A 13 27.22 -7.64 -2.52
N TRP A 14 27.95 -8.67 -2.10
CA TRP A 14 29.14 -8.64 -1.23
C TRP A 14 29.95 -9.91 -1.55
N SER A 15 31.25 -9.79 -1.79
CA SER A 15 32.11 -10.95 -2.10
C SER A 15 32.18 -11.95 -0.94
N ASP A 16 32.30 -13.23 -1.30
CA ASP A 16 32.33 -14.47 -0.49
C ASP A 16 31.00 -15.12 -0.10
N THR A 17 29.91 -14.91 -0.83
CA THR A 17 28.76 -15.84 -0.85
C THR A 17 27.70 -15.37 -1.85
N PRO A 18 27.17 -16.22 -2.75
CA PRO A 18 25.76 -16.51 -2.59
C PRO A 18 25.64 -17.40 -1.34
N PRO A 19 24.61 -17.25 -0.47
CA PRO A 19 24.18 -18.40 0.33
C PRO A 19 24.14 -19.62 -0.61
N SER A 20 24.41 -20.84 -0.14
CA SER A 20 24.52 -22.03 -1.00
C SER A 20 23.33 -22.28 -1.92
N ASP A 21 22.21 -21.56 -1.73
CA ASP A 21 21.00 -21.62 -2.56
C ASP A 21 20.50 -20.25 -3.08
N GLY A 22 21.28 -19.16 -3.00
CA GLY A 22 20.84 -17.83 -3.48
C GLY A 22 19.55 -17.33 -2.81
N THR A 23 19.28 -17.78 -1.58
CA THR A 23 17.99 -17.66 -0.88
C THR A 23 17.66 -16.27 -0.36
N ALA A 24 18.64 -15.39 -0.16
CA ALA A 24 18.36 -13.98 0.13
C ALA A 24 17.60 -13.31 -1.04
N ARG A 25 17.73 -13.83 -2.26
CA ARG A 25 17.19 -13.24 -3.50
C ARG A 25 15.70 -13.52 -3.77
N ARG A 26 15.03 -14.40 -3.01
CA ARG A 26 13.78 -15.01 -3.49
C ARG A 26 12.53 -14.75 -2.67
N ASP A 27 12.58 -13.96 -1.59
CA ASP A 27 11.42 -13.88 -0.69
C ASP A 27 10.99 -12.45 -0.28
N TRP A 28 11.82 -11.41 -0.50
CA TRP A 28 11.45 -9.99 -0.26
C TRP A 28 10.10 -9.64 -0.91
N TRP A 29 9.89 -10.10 -2.14
CA TRP A 29 8.72 -9.76 -2.97
C TRP A 29 7.43 -10.39 -2.43
N ARG A 30 7.54 -11.41 -1.56
CA ARG A 30 6.39 -12.05 -0.90
C ARG A 30 5.71 -11.15 0.11
N LEU A 31 6.41 -10.14 0.62
CA LEU A 31 5.90 -9.22 1.64
C LEU A 31 5.08 -8.06 1.04
N PHE A 32 5.15 -7.84 -0.28
CA PHE A 32 4.55 -6.69 -0.96
C PHE A 32 3.59 -7.08 -2.11
N GLY A 33 3.01 -8.29 -2.08
CA GLY A 33 1.84 -8.64 -2.90
C GLY A 33 2.07 -9.35 -4.24
N TRP A 34 3.27 -9.89 -4.51
CA TRP A 34 3.60 -10.48 -5.82
C TRP A 34 3.37 -12.00 -5.87
N ARG A 35 2.93 -12.53 -7.02
CA ARG A 35 2.67 -13.96 -7.23
C ARG A 35 3.98 -14.69 -7.58
N LYS A 36 4.35 -15.69 -6.78
CA LYS A 36 5.41 -16.65 -7.11
C LYS A 36 5.03 -17.40 -8.38
N LEU A 37 5.86 -17.36 -9.43
CA LEU A 37 5.83 -18.39 -10.46
C LEU A 37 6.83 -19.49 -10.04
N ASP A 38 6.30 -20.58 -9.49
CA ASP A 38 7.11 -21.74 -9.07
C ASP A 38 7.81 -22.45 -10.26
N ALA A 39 7.26 -22.29 -11.46
CA ALA A 39 7.81 -22.81 -12.71
C ALA A 39 7.35 -21.91 -13.87
N PRO A 40 8.05 -20.81 -14.16
CA PRO A 40 7.64 -19.97 -15.26
C PRO A 40 8.02 -20.64 -16.61
N PRO A 41 7.31 -20.32 -17.71
CA PRO A 41 7.52 -20.97 -19.00
C PRO A 41 8.98 -20.81 -19.48
N PRO A 42 9.63 -21.84 -20.04
CA PRO A 42 11.02 -21.76 -20.53
C PRO A 42 11.30 -20.65 -21.56
N ALA A 43 10.24 -20.06 -22.15
CA ALA A 43 10.31 -18.99 -23.13
C ALA A 43 10.23 -17.57 -22.53
N GLU A 44 9.91 -17.41 -21.24
CA GLU A 44 9.95 -16.11 -20.56
C GLU A 44 11.37 -15.84 -20.06
N LEU A 45 12.13 -15.13 -20.90
CA LEU A 45 13.57 -15.02 -20.79
C LEU A 45 14.06 -14.03 -19.72
N ILE A 46 13.24 -13.11 -19.21
CA ILE A 46 13.71 -12.04 -18.30
C ILE A 46 12.52 -11.58 -17.43
N TYR A 47 12.60 -11.75 -16.10
CA TYR A 47 11.62 -11.18 -15.16
C TYR A 47 12.20 -9.90 -14.60
N THR A 48 11.75 -8.77 -15.12
CA THR A 48 12.02 -7.46 -14.54
C THR A 48 10.87 -7.13 -13.60
N GLN A 49 11.13 -6.65 -12.38
CA GLN A 49 10.09 -6.29 -11.41
C GLN A 49 9.47 -4.92 -11.70
N ASN A 50 9.19 -4.65 -12.98
CA ASN A 50 8.52 -3.44 -13.41
C ASN A 50 7.04 -3.51 -13.04
N TYR A 51 6.49 -2.41 -12.54
CA TYR A 51 5.07 -2.28 -12.28
C TYR A 51 4.64 -0.83 -12.30
N SER A 52 3.35 -0.61 -12.45
CA SER A 52 2.74 0.71 -12.37
C SER A 52 1.44 0.67 -11.58
N PHE A 53 1.04 1.82 -11.07
CA PHE A 53 -0.23 2.01 -10.37
C PHE A 53 -0.63 3.47 -10.35
N ASP A 54 -1.94 3.71 -10.33
CA ASP A 54 -2.48 5.06 -10.13
C ASP A 54 -2.74 5.30 -8.64
N TYR A 55 -2.34 6.47 -8.15
CA TYR A 55 -2.69 6.94 -6.82
C TYR A 55 -3.06 8.41 -6.84
N GLY A 56 -4.35 8.68 -6.70
CA GLY A 56 -4.89 10.03 -6.87
C GLY A 56 -4.69 10.49 -8.32
N PRO A 57 -4.13 11.69 -8.56
CA PRO A 57 -3.92 12.22 -9.91
C PRO A 57 -2.61 11.74 -10.57
N VAL A 58 -1.89 10.80 -9.97
CA VAL A 58 -0.53 10.43 -10.38
C VAL A 58 -0.48 8.98 -10.84
N HIS A 59 0.14 8.75 -11.98
CA HIS A 59 0.57 7.45 -12.44
C HIS A 59 2.01 7.21 -11.97
N PHE A 60 2.20 6.20 -11.14
CA PHE A 60 3.51 5.82 -10.62
C PHE A 60 4.04 4.61 -11.36
N VAL A 61 5.32 4.64 -11.73
CA VAL A 61 6.02 3.52 -12.35
C VAL A 61 7.23 3.15 -11.50
N GLY A 62 7.32 1.89 -11.08
CA GLY A 62 8.49 1.32 -10.43
C GLY A 62 9.32 0.53 -11.43
N LEU A 63 10.58 0.92 -11.66
CA LEU A 63 11.51 0.16 -12.48
C LEU A 63 12.60 -0.50 -11.65
N GLU A 64 12.77 -1.81 -11.85
CA GLU A 64 13.94 -2.52 -11.36
C GLU A 64 15.16 -2.14 -12.22
N ALA A 65 16.09 -1.41 -11.60
CA ALA A 65 17.37 -1.08 -12.21
C ALA A 65 18.40 -2.16 -11.89
N TYR A 66 19.20 -2.52 -12.90
CA TYR A 66 20.29 -3.47 -12.72
C TYR A 66 21.61 -2.73 -12.57
N ASP A 67 22.40 -3.16 -11.60
CA ASP A 67 23.82 -2.85 -11.61
C ASP A 67 24.64 -4.13 -11.71
N ASN A 68 25.72 -4.04 -12.48
CA ASN A 68 26.58 -5.17 -12.79
C ASN A 68 27.99 -4.99 -12.17
N TYR A 69 28.07 -4.58 -10.90
CA TYR A 69 29.33 -4.37 -10.16
C TYR A 69 30.37 -5.49 -10.31
N ASP A 70 29.95 -6.73 -10.54
CA ASP A 70 30.79 -7.92 -10.52
C ASP A 70 30.72 -8.76 -11.82
N SER A 71 30.19 -8.20 -12.92
CA SER A 71 29.87 -8.98 -14.15
C SER A 71 28.88 -10.13 -13.89
N TRP A 72 28.21 -10.14 -12.72
CA TRP A 72 27.25 -11.17 -12.37
C TRP A 72 26.06 -11.12 -13.30
N ARG A 73 25.90 -12.21 -14.07
CA ARG A 73 24.85 -12.35 -15.08
C ARG A 73 24.89 -11.24 -16.15
N TYR A 74 26.08 -10.79 -16.54
CA TYR A 74 26.28 -9.97 -17.75
C TYR A 74 25.55 -10.54 -18.98
N SER A 75 25.45 -11.87 -19.11
CA SER A 75 24.70 -12.52 -20.18
C SER A 75 23.17 -12.33 -20.13
N ILE A 76 22.63 -11.82 -19.02
CA ILE A 76 21.19 -11.57 -18.81
C ILE A 76 20.91 -10.07 -18.83
N TYR A 77 21.72 -9.26 -18.14
CA TYR A 77 21.47 -7.82 -17.95
C TYR A 77 22.38 -6.92 -18.79
N GLY A 78 23.43 -7.46 -19.40
CA GLY A 78 24.37 -6.66 -20.22
C GLY A 78 25.14 -5.62 -19.41
N ALA A 79 25.38 -4.47 -20.05
CA ALA A 79 25.99 -3.27 -19.46
C ALA A 79 24.98 -2.12 -19.28
N GLU A 80 23.70 -2.43 -19.47
CA GLU A 80 22.56 -1.50 -19.42
C GLU A 80 21.97 -1.49 -18.00
N SER A 81 21.36 -0.38 -17.59
CA SER A 81 20.57 -0.29 -16.35
C SER A 81 19.20 -0.91 -16.55
N PHE A 82 18.65 -0.73 -17.77
CA PHE A 82 17.35 -1.21 -18.18
C PHE A 82 17.45 -1.91 -19.53
N THR A 83 16.88 -3.10 -19.64
CA THR A 83 16.82 -3.80 -20.92
C THR A 83 15.94 -3.05 -21.93
N ALA A 84 16.21 -3.20 -23.22
CA ALA A 84 15.35 -2.66 -24.29
C ALA A 84 13.85 -3.04 -24.12
N ARG A 85 13.56 -4.21 -23.55
CA ARG A 85 12.17 -4.63 -23.27
C ARG A 85 11.52 -3.82 -22.15
N GLN A 86 12.26 -3.47 -21.09
CA GLN A 86 11.76 -2.58 -20.04
C GLN A 86 11.47 -1.20 -20.58
N MET A 87 12.35 -0.68 -21.44
CA MET A 87 12.17 0.64 -22.06
C MET A 87 10.95 0.67 -22.99
N LEU A 88 10.74 -0.38 -23.79
CA LEU A 88 9.53 -0.52 -24.62
C LEU A 88 8.26 -0.64 -23.77
N TRP A 89 8.31 -1.40 -22.66
CA TRP A 89 7.20 -1.51 -21.73
C TRP A 89 6.88 -0.16 -21.07
N LEU A 90 7.89 0.53 -20.54
CA LEU A 90 7.75 1.84 -19.89
C LEU A 90 7.09 2.84 -20.83
N GLN A 91 7.55 2.91 -22.08
CA GLN A 91 6.97 3.82 -23.07
C GLN A 91 5.50 3.51 -23.35
N GLY A 92 5.13 2.23 -23.43
CA GLY A 92 3.73 1.82 -23.60
C GLY A 92 2.87 2.18 -22.39
N ASP A 93 3.33 1.83 -21.20
CA ASP A 93 2.66 2.09 -19.92
C ASP A 93 2.39 3.59 -19.70
N LEU A 94 3.41 4.45 -19.92
CA LEU A 94 3.27 5.91 -19.84
C LEU A 94 2.38 6.50 -20.94
N THR A 95 2.31 5.87 -22.12
CA THR A 95 1.41 6.31 -23.20
C THR A 95 -0.05 6.00 -22.89
N ASP A 96 -0.30 4.89 -22.19
CA ASP A 96 -1.64 4.41 -21.85
C ASP A 96 -2.16 5.03 -20.54
N ALA A 97 -1.29 5.65 -19.73
CA ALA A 97 -1.65 6.31 -18.48
C ALA A 97 -2.60 7.51 -18.67
N ASP A 98 -3.76 7.46 -18.01
CA ASP A 98 -4.73 8.57 -17.94
C ASP A 98 -4.59 9.33 -16.60
N ALA A 99 -3.41 9.88 -16.35
CA ALA A 99 -3.07 10.62 -15.13
C ALA A 99 -2.64 12.06 -15.43
N LEU A 100 -2.72 12.93 -14.42
CA LEU A 100 -2.23 14.31 -14.54
C LEU A 100 -0.72 14.40 -14.45
N TYR A 101 -0.08 13.46 -13.73
CA TYR A 101 1.37 13.41 -13.55
C TYR A 101 1.88 11.99 -13.69
N ASN A 102 3.06 11.87 -14.29
CA ASN A 102 3.80 10.61 -14.41
C ASN A 102 5.07 10.66 -13.55
N VAL A 103 5.17 9.73 -12.60
CA VAL A 103 6.30 9.66 -11.67
C VAL A 103 6.99 8.31 -11.78
N LEU A 104 8.26 8.34 -12.14
CA LEU A 104 9.11 7.17 -12.13
C LEU A 104 9.83 7.06 -10.78
N PHE A 105 9.97 5.86 -10.25
CA PHE A 105 10.91 5.56 -9.18
C PHE A 105 11.74 4.32 -9.51
N HIS A 106 13.05 4.43 -9.28
CA HIS A 106 14.03 3.40 -9.60
C HIS A 106 15.26 3.56 -8.69
N HIS A 107 16.14 2.56 -8.65
CA HIS A 107 17.32 2.67 -7.78
C HIS A 107 18.37 3.64 -8.34
N TYR A 108 18.74 3.49 -9.62
CA TYR A 108 19.69 4.33 -10.34
C TYR A 108 19.62 4.07 -11.85
N ASP A 109 20.08 5.00 -12.69
CA ASP A 109 20.29 4.80 -14.13
C ASP A 109 21.80 4.78 -14.42
N PHE A 110 22.37 3.60 -14.58
CA PHE A 110 23.80 3.37 -14.79
C PHE A 110 24.27 3.71 -16.23
N GLY A 111 23.34 3.74 -17.18
CA GLY A 111 23.59 3.91 -18.62
C GLY A 111 23.24 5.30 -19.15
N ASN A 112 22.58 6.14 -18.36
CA ASN A 112 21.92 7.37 -18.81
C ASN A 112 20.90 7.08 -19.93
N GLU A 113 20.12 6.02 -19.74
CA GLU A 113 19.12 5.52 -20.69
C GLU A 113 17.79 6.27 -20.59
N LEU A 114 17.54 6.94 -19.45
CA LEU A 114 16.32 7.70 -19.20
C LEU A 114 16.48 9.13 -19.68
N ASN A 115 15.62 9.53 -20.61
CA ASN A 115 15.39 10.93 -20.94
C ASN A 115 13.96 11.29 -20.52
N LEU A 116 13.84 11.86 -19.31
CA LEU A 116 12.55 12.10 -18.65
C LEU A 116 11.57 12.89 -19.53
N SER A 117 12.02 13.98 -20.15
CA SER A 117 11.16 14.80 -21.03
C SER A 117 10.64 14.01 -22.24
N SER A 118 11.49 13.17 -22.85
CA SER A 118 11.09 12.36 -24.00
C SER A 118 10.12 11.23 -23.64
N LEU A 119 10.15 10.77 -22.40
CA LEU A 119 9.26 9.75 -21.86
C LEU A 119 7.94 10.34 -21.34
N GLY A 120 7.81 11.68 -21.26
CA GLY A 120 6.64 12.32 -20.68
C GLY A 120 6.54 12.13 -19.17
N LEU A 121 7.69 11.95 -18.49
CA LEU A 121 7.78 11.90 -17.04
C LEU A 121 7.86 13.32 -16.50
N ASP A 122 7.11 13.58 -15.44
CA ASP A 122 7.17 14.84 -14.69
C ASP A 122 8.25 14.82 -13.61
N MET A 123 8.51 13.63 -13.06
CA MET A 123 9.49 13.43 -12.00
C MET A 123 10.09 12.01 -12.03
N SER A 124 11.37 11.92 -11.71
CA SER A 124 12.05 10.68 -11.31
C SER A 124 12.50 10.77 -9.85
N LEU A 125 12.28 9.70 -9.11
CA LEU A 125 12.74 9.51 -7.73
C LEU A 125 13.73 8.35 -7.70
N TRP A 126 14.97 8.63 -7.30
CA TRP A 126 16.00 7.61 -7.26
C TRP A 126 16.94 7.73 -6.05
N GLY A 127 17.88 6.81 -5.92
CA GLY A 127 18.73 6.70 -4.74
C GLY A 127 20.16 6.35 -5.08
N HIS A 128 20.66 5.24 -4.52
CA HIS A 128 21.96 4.64 -4.80
C HIS A 128 23.22 5.44 -4.38
N ILE A 129 23.32 6.73 -4.67
CA ILE A 129 24.53 7.54 -4.41
C ILE A 129 24.64 8.05 -2.97
N HIS A 130 23.60 7.85 -2.16
CA HIS A 130 23.53 8.26 -0.75
C HIS A 130 23.83 9.75 -0.56
N ARG A 131 23.19 10.59 -1.37
CA ARG A 131 23.22 12.07 -1.32
C ARG A 131 21.97 12.64 -1.98
N ASP A 132 21.63 13.86 -1.59
CA ASP A 132 20.60 14.64 -2.26
C ASP A 132 21.13 15.27 -3.56
N THR A 133 20.30 15.22 -4.60
CA THR A 133 20.46 15.99 -5.83
C THR A 133 19.19 16.81 -6.02
N ASP A 134 19.21 18.06 -5.56
CA ASP A 134 18.07 18.97 -5.73
C ASP A 134 18.16 19.61 -7.12
N ASP A 135 17.76 18.89 -8.18
CA ASP A 135 17.43 19.54 -9.45
C ASP A 135 15.98 20.02 -9.40
N ASN A 136 15.80 21.33 -9.17
CA ASN A 136 14.50 21.96 -9.06
C ASN A 136 13.93 22.39 -10.44
N THR A 137 14.44 21.84 -11.54
CA THR A 137 13.99 22.13 -12.90
C THR A 137 13.11 20.98 -13.41
N PRO A 138 11.82 21.21 -13.74
CA PRO A 138 10.99 20.18 -14.33
C PRO A 138 11.52 19.72 -15.72
N PRO A 139 11.43 18.42 -16.07
CA PRO A 139 10.99 17.33 -15.20
C PRO A 139 12.00 17.05 -14.09
N TYR A 140 11.51 16.90 -12.86
CA TYR A 140 12.37 16.81 -11.68
C TYR A 140 13.12 15.48 -11.68
N ASP A 141 14.42 15.52 -11.39
CA ASP A 141 15.25 14.32 -11.26
C ASP A 141 15.92 14.33 -9.89
N ILE A 142 15.32 13.61 -8.94
CA ILE A 142 15.59 13.82 -7.51
C ILE A 142 16.13 12.55 -6.87
N SER A 143 17.36 12.63 -6.36
CA SER A 143 17.86 11.66 -5.39
C SER A 143 17.67 12.12 -3.95
N THR A 144 17.39 11.15 -3.07
CA THR A 144 17.37 11.36 -1.61
C THR A 144 18.54 10.63 -0.96
N ASP A 145 19.15 11.25 0.03
CA ASP A 145 20.20 10.64 0.86
C ASP A 145 19.70 9.36 1.57
N ASN A 146 20.61 8.54 2.09
CA ASN A 146 20.29 7.19 2.55
C ASN A 146 19.62 7.16 3.93
N ALA A 147 18.44 6.55 3.99
CA ALA A 147 17.69 6.39 5.23
C ALA A 147 18.38 5.53 6.32
N GLY A 148 19.48 4.85 5.99
CA GLY A 148 20.24 4.00 6.90
C GLY A 148 21.19 4.75 7.85
N GLY A 149 21.45 6.03 7.61
CA GLY A 149 22.28 6.88 8.47
C GLY A 149 21.55 7.39 9.73
N SER A 150 22.25 8.18 10.56
CA SER A 150 21.68 8.81 11.77
C SER A 150 20.57 9.82 11.47
N ASN A 151 20.63 10.47 10.32
CA ASN A 151 19.71 11.55 9.96
C ASN A 151 18.39 11.03 9.37
N ARG A 152 18.37 9.77 8.87
CA ARG A 152 17.19 9.10 8.30
C ARG A 152 16.39 10.03 7.37
N PRO A 153 17.02 10.55 6.30
CA PRO A 153 16.41 11.47 5.36
C PRO A 153 15.18 10.88 4.65
N PHE A 154 14.19 11.73 4.35
CA PHE A 154 13.02 11.41 3.54
C PHE A 154 12.49 12.69 2.86
N ARG A 155 11.63 12.52 1.84
CA ARG A 155 10.99 13.64 1.14
C ARG A 155 9.49 13.57 1.20
N LEU A 156 8.87 14.75 1.14
CA LEU A 156 7.44 14.90 0.90
C LEU A 156 7.23 15.44 -0.51
N VAL A 157 6.45 14.74 -1.32
CA VAL A 157 6.00 15.25 -2.61
C VAL A 157 4.50 15.42 -2.56
N ARG A 158 4.03 16.64 -2.81
CA ARG A 158 2.59 16.97 -2.79
C ARG A 158 2.08 17.20 -4.20
N PHE A 159 0.98 16.54 -4.54
CA PHE A 159 0.31 16.70 -5.82
C PHE A 159 -0.99 17.45 -5.63
N PHE A 160 -1.16 18.53 -6.38
CA PHE A 160 -2.35 19.37 -6.42
C PHE A 160 -2.97 19.31 -7.82
N SER A 161 -4.17 19.90 -7.98
CA SER A 161 -4.77 20.03 -9.31
C SER A 161 -4.00 21.08 -10.12
N GLY A 162 -3.21 20.64 -11.10
CA GLY A 162 -2.46 21.49 -12.03
C GLY A 162 -1.05 21.90 -11.60
N GLU A 163 -0.60 21.56 -10.38
CA GLU A 163 0.78 21.70 -9.92
C GLU A 163 1.16 20.55 -8.97
N PHE A 164 2.44 20.22 -8.88
CA PHE A 164 2.99 19.40 -7.79
C PHE A 164 4.28 20.01 -7.26
N ASP A 165 4.62 19.65 -6.03
CA ASP A 165 5.62 20.33 -5.23
C ASP A 165 6.48 19.29 -4.48
N PRO A 166 7.67 18.94 -5.03
CA PRO A 166 8.65 18.13 -4.34
C PRO A 166 9.37 18.98 -3.29
N ARG A 167 9.16 18.67 -2.02
CA ARG A 167 9.78 19.42 -0.92
C ARG A 167 11.27 19.08 -0.77
N PRO A 168 12.05 20.01 -0.19
CA PRO A 168 13.40 19.70 0.26
C PRO A 168 13.42 18.49 1.19
N THR A 169 14.56 17.80 1.23
CA THR A 169 14.77 16.67 2.15
C THR A 169 14.53 17.09 3.60
N LEU A 170 13.76 16.26 4.29
CA LEU A 170 13.58 16.30 5.73
C LEU A 170 14.43 15.21 6.36
N GLU A 171 14.93 15.46 7.56
CA GLU A 171 15.67 14.48 8.34
C GLU A 171 14.85 14.08 9.55
N ALA A 172 14.66 12.77 9.76
CA ALA A 172 14.03 12.30 10.99
C ALA A 172 14.88 12.55 12.23
N GLN A 173 16.22 12.38 12.11
CA GLN A 173 17.19 12.41 13.22
C GLN A 173 16.77 11.54 14.43
N ASP A 174 17.71 11.18 15.30
CA ASP A 174 17.34 10.61 16.60
C ASP A 174 16.96 11.78 17.54
N GLY A 175 15.68 12.13 17.56
CA GLY A 175 15.12 13.24 18.34
C GLY A 175 13.62 13.43 18.06
N ASP A 176 12.89 14.03 19.00
CA ASP A 176 11.42 14.10 19.07
C ASP A 176 10.71 14.89 17.92
N VAL A 177 11.22 14.89 16.67
CA VAL A 177 10.69 15.71 15.57
C VAL A 177 9.34 15.21 15.06
N LEU A 178 9.11 13.90 15.01
CA LEU A 178 7.76 13.34 14.85
C LEU A 178 7.60 12.19 15.83
N ARG A 179 6.81 12.41 16.87
CA ARG A 179 6.68 11.46 17.99
C ARG A 179 5.23 11.14 18.25
N VAL A 180 4.96 9.86 18.50
CA VAL A 180 3.68 9.40 19.02
C VAL A 180 3.90 8.83 20.42
N THR A 181 3.14 9.33 21.39
CA THR A 181 3.10 8.78 22.76
C THR A 181 1.70 8.23 23.02
N TYR A 182 1.65 7.01 23.55
CA TYR A 182 0.39 6.35 23.89
C TYR A 182 0.17 6.35 25.40
N ALA A 183 -1.05 6.60 25.82
CA ALA A 183 -1.49 6.47 27.20
C ALA A 183 -2.90 5.86 27.26
N PRO A 184 -3.11 4.71 27.93
CA PRO A 184 -2.11 3.76 28.46
C PRO A 184 -1.29 3.09 27.34
N ALA A 185 -0.56 2.01 27.65
CA ALA A 185 0.31 1.35 26.69
C ALA A 185 -0.49 0.85 25.46
N ASN A 186 0.10 0.99 24.28
CA ASN A 186 -0.52 0.55 23.02
C ASN A 186 -0.27 -0.96 22.78
N ASP A 187 -0.84 -1.81 23.63
CA ASP A 187 -0.61 -3.25 23.64
C ASP A 187 -1.88 -4.10 23.44
N GLY A 188 -3.03 -3.45 23.29
CA GLY A 188 -4.33 -4.11 23.06
C GLY A 188 -5.02 -4.61 24.32
N THR A 189 -4.53 -4.26 25.51
CA THR A 189 -5.12 -4.69 26.79
C THR A 189 -6.04 -3.66 27.43
N HIS A 190 -6.28 -2.53 26.76
CA HIS A 190 -6.98 -1.38 27.30
C HIS A 190 -8.18 -0.98 26.43
N ASP A 191 -9.33 -0.76 27.08
CA ASP A 191 -10.57 -0.37 26.41
C ASP A 191 -10.56 1.08 25.90
N LEU A 192 -9.57 1.88 26.31
CA LEU A 192 -9.35 3.23 25.83
C LEU A 192 -7.85 3.47 25.67
N VAL A 193 -7.45 3.97 24.50
CA VAL A 193 -6.07 4.37 24.20
C VAL A 193 -6.07 5.78 23.61
N THR A 194 -5.28 6.67 24.23
CA THR A 194 -4.98 7.99 23.69
C THR A 194 -3.62 7.97 23.01
N ALA A 195 -3.57 8.44 21.77
CA ALA A 195 -2.34 8.71 21.04
C ALA A 195 -2.12 10.23 20.90
N GLN A 196 -1.05 10.73 21.49
CA GLN A 196 -0.59 12.11 21.31
C GLN A 196 0.54 12.14 20.29
N VAL A 197 0.31 12.86 19.19
CA VAL A 197 1.28 13.07 18.12
C VAL A 197 1.86 14.46 18.24
N VAL A 198 3.18 14.58 18.27
CA VAL A 198 3.92 15.85 18.21
C VAL A 198 4.68 15.89 16.89
N ASN A 199 4.49 16.97 16.13
CA ASN A 199 5.16 17.23 14.87
C ASN A 199 5.95 18.54 14.97
N GLY A 200 7.27 18.42 15.05
CA GLY A 200 8.24 19.50 15.02
C GLY A 200 8.70 19.89 13.60
N TYR A 201 8.20 19.25 12.55
CA TYR A 201 8.48 19.72 11.18
C TYR A 201 7.68 20.96 10.85
N GLY A 202 8.27 21.83 10.02
CA GLY A 202 7.54 22.90 9.32
C GLY A 202 6.52 22.41 8.29
N GLU A 203 6.38 21.09 8.15
CA GLU A 203 5.53 20.42 7.19
C GLU A 203 4.32 19.78 7.89
N ARG A 204 3.15 19.89 7.26
CA ARG A 204 1.91 19.22 7.69
C ARG A 204 1.87 17.80 7.12
N PHE A 205 1.28 16.86 7.87
CA PHE A 205 0.98 15.52 7.37
C PHE A 205 -0.55 15.34 7.32
N GLU A 206 -1.13 15.56 6.14
CA GLU A 206 -2.59 15.62 5.94
C GLU A 206 -3.30 14.26 6.03
N TYR A 207 -2.53 13.17 5.96
CA TYR A 207 -3.02 11.78 5.95
C TYR A 207 -2.16 10.87 6.83
N GLY A 208 -1.72 11.38 7.98
CA GLY A 208 -1.00 10.55 8.96
C GLY A 208 -1.88 9.37 9.37
N ARG A 209 -1.32 8.16 9.37
CA ARG A 209 -2.06 6.95 9.78
C ARG A 209 -1.47 6.38 11.06
N LEU A 210 -2.24 6.46 12.14
CA LEU A 210 -1.90 5.85 13.42
C LEU A 210 -2.37 4.40 13.47
N ARG A 211 -1.63 3.61 14.23
CA ARG A 211 -1.92 2.20 14.48
C ARG A 211 -2.10 1.98 15.97
N ILE A 212 -3.33 1.68 16.38
CA ILE A 212 -3.73 1.58 17.78
C ILE A 212 -4.24 0.15 18.03
N HIS A 213 -3.61 -0.55 18.97
CA HIS A 213 -4.00 -1.86 19.46
C HIS A 213 -5.11 -1.73 20.49
N MET A 214 -6.21 -2.40 20.21
CA MET A 214 -7.39 -2.48 21.07
C MET A 214 -7.72 -3.95 21.38
N PRO A 215 -8.57 -4.23 22.38
CA PRO A 215 -9.03 -5.58 22.69
C PRO A 215 -9.70 -6.25 21.49
N ALA A 216 -9.38 -7.53 21.27
CA ALA A 216 -9.85 -8.28 20.09
C ALA A 216 -11.37 -8.60 20.13
N ASP A 217 -11.94 -8.67 21.33
CA ASP A 217 -13.34 -9.03 21.60
C ASP A 217 -14.30 -7.83 21.63
N ALA A 218 -13.79 -6.62 21.44
CA ALA A 218 -14.60 -5.41 21.36
C ALA A 218 -15.61 -5.46 20.20
N ALA A 219 -16.85 -5.06 20.49
CA ALA A 219 -17.94 -5.02 19.52
C ALA A 219 -17.71 -3.96 18.43
N GLY A 220 -17.09 -2.83 18.80
CA GLY A 220 -16.77 -1.71 17.94
C GLY A 220 -15.84 -0.71 18.64
N PHE A 221 -15.48 0.36 17.92
CA PHE A 221 -14.60 1.41 18.43
C PHE A 221 -15.12 2.79 18.06
N ILE A 222 -15.11 3.70 19.03
CA ILE A 222 -15.37 5.12 18.82
C ILE A 222 -14.02 5.83 18.71
N VAL A 223 -13.89 6.71 17.73
CA VAL A 223 -12.65 7.48 17.48
C VAL A 223 -12.93 8.97 17.61
N SER A 224 -12.13 9.65 18.42
CA SER A 224 -12.09 11.11 18.55
C SER A 224 -10.76 11.66 18.04
N GLY A 225 -10.79 12.82 17.38
CA GLY A 225 -9.58 13.50 16.88
C GLY A 225 -8.94 12.88 15.64
N GLY A 226 -9.60 11.91 15.02
CA GLY A 226 -9.22 11.27 13.75
C GLY A 226 -10.40 10.55 13.12
N THR A 227 -10.15 9.84 12.02
CA THR A 227 -11.15 9.02 11.31
C THR A 227 -10.72 7.56 11.31
N LEU A 228 -11.57 6.65 11.80
CA LEU A 228 -11.30 5.22 11.72
C LEU A 228 -11.30 4.77 10.25
N ALA A 229 -10.13 4.39 9.74
CA ALA A 229 -9.95 4.00 8.34
C ALA A 229 -10.14 2.49 8.14
N GLN A 230 -9.67 1.68 9.10
CA GLN A 230 -9.71 0.23 9.03
C GLN A 230 -9.58 -0.40 10.43
N VAL A 231 -10.21 -1.56 10.63
CA VAL A 231 -9.94 -2.45 11.75
C VAL A 231 -9.45 -3.80 11.22
N ASP A 232 -8.27 -4.25 11.66
CA ASP A 232 -7.79 -5.62 11.43
C ASP A 232 -7.85 -6.42 12.73
N ASP A 233 -8.78 -7.37 12.80
CA ASP A 233 -9.05 -8.25 13.95
C ASP A 233 -8.53 -9.67 13.72
N THR A 234 -7.66 -9.87 12.72
CA THR A 234 -7.15 -11.22 12.38
C THR A 234 -6.00 -11.68 13.26
N GLY A 235 -5.48 -10.81 14.12
CA GLY A 235 -4.50 -11.10 15.18
C GLY A 235 -5.16 -11.19 16.56
N GLY A 236 -4.41 -11.62 17.59
CA GLY A 236 -4.90 -11.68 18.97
C GLY A 236 -5.24 -10.32 19.62
N THR A 237 -5.17 -9.23 18.85
CA THR A 237 -5.58 -7.86 19.21
C THR A 237 -6.29 -7.24 18.00
N ALA A 238 -7.24 -6.33 18.25
CA ALA A 238 -7.86 -5.54 17.19
C ALA A 238 -6.98 -4.35 16.85
N LEU A 239 -6.58 -4.23 15.59
CA LEU A 239 -5.72 -3.17 15.09
C LEU A 239 -6.57 -2.06 14.44
N CYS A 240 -6.74 -0.96 15.15
CA CYS A 240 -7.40 0.24 14.61
C CYS A 240 -6.40 1.10 13.85
N TYR A 241 -6.64 1.27 12.55
CA TYR A 241 -5.95 2.25 11.72
C TYR A 241 -6.76 3.54 11.69
N VAL A 242 -6.19 4.62 12.21
CA VAL A 242 -6.86 5.91 12.33
C VAL A 242 -6.12 6.94 11.50
N ASP A 243 -6.82 7.53 10.54
CA ASP A 243 -6.33 8.66 9.77
C ASP A 243 -6.45 9.94 10.60
N VAL A 244 -5.36 10.71 10.67
CA VAL A 244 -5.25 11.94 11.45
C VAL A 244 -4.47 12.98 10.67
N ASP A 245 -4.99 14.20 10.71
CA ASP A 245 -4.29 15.37 10.23
C ASP A 245 -3.31 15.86 11.30
N ILE A 246 -2.02 15.94 10.97
CA ILE A 246 -0.98 16.34 11.91
C ILE A 246 -0.42 17.71 11.46
N PRO A 247 -0.74 18.81 12.16
CA PRO A 247 -0.33 20.15 11.76
C PRO A 247 1.19 20.34 11.82
N ALA A 248 1.72 21.19 10.96
CA ALA A 248 3.11 21.65 11.00
C ALA A 248 3.41 22.35 12.34
N ASN A 249 4.56 22.05 12.95
CA ASN A 249 5.00 22.58 14.24
C ASN A 249 3.91 22.48 15.33
N GLY A 250 3.14 21.38 15.31
CA GLY A 250 1.91 21.24 16.08
C GLY A 250 1.73 19.86 16.68
N GLN A 251 0.52 19.62 17.18
CA GLN A 251 0.17 18.36 17.83
C GLN A 251 -1.21 17.89 17.37
N ALA A 252 -1.41 16.59 17.38
CA ALA A 252 -2.71 15.95 17.19
C ALA A 252 -2.97 14.97 18.34
N THR A 253 -4.22 14.87 18.77
CA THR A 253 -4.63 13.89 19.78
C THR A 253 -5.71 13.02 19.19
N VAL A 254 -5.48 11.72 19.19
CA VAL A 254 -6.45 10.70 18.79
C VAL A 254 -6.81 9.87 20.01
N ILE A 255 -8.09 9.63 20.22
CA ILE A 255 -8.58 8.73 21.27
C ILE A 255 -9.37 7.63 20.58
N VAL A 256 -9.08 6.39 20.91
CA VAL A 256 -9.87 5.23 20.51
C VAL A 256 -10.40 4.58 21.78
N GLU A 257 -11.71 4.39 21.84
CA GLU A 257 -12.39 3.73 22.95
C GLU A 257 -13.29 2.60 22.43
N VAL A 258 -13.44 1.55 23.22
CA VAL A 258 -14.38 0.46 22.95
C VAL A 258 -15.80 1.01 22.99
N ASP A 259 -16.58 0.70 21.97
CA ASP A 259 -17.99 1.03 21.92
C ASP A 259 -18.81 -0.03 22.68
N ASP A 260 -18.96 0.19 23.99
CA ASP A 260 -19.74 -0.66 24.90
C ASP A 260 -21.24 -0.32 24.94
N ALA A 261 -21.76 0.37 23.93
CA ALA A 261 -23.18 0.64 23.82
C ALA A 261 -24.00 -0.65 23.51
N ALA A 262 -24.11 -1.56 24.48
CA ALA A 262 -25.34 -2.27 24.86
C ALA A 262 -25.12 -3.28 26.01
N GLY A 263 -25.31 -2.83 27.25
CA GLY A 263 -25.94 -3.65 28.29
C GLY A 263 -27.43 -3.83 28.01
N THR A 264 -27.82 -4.44 26.89
CA THR A 264 -29.18 -4.88 26.52
C THR A 264 -29.05 -5.85 25.32
N PRO A 265 -29.71 -7.02 25.31
CA PRO A 265 -29.54 -8.03 24.24
C PRO A 265 -29.75 -7.44 22.84
N PRO A 266 -28.98 -7.88 21.83
CA PRO A 266 -28.71 -7.09 20.64
C PRO A 266 -29.97 -6.87 19.82
N ALA A 267 -30.43 -5.62 19.80
CA ALA A 267 -31.12 -5.09 18.64
C ALA A 267 -30.07 -4.84 17.57
N VAL A 268 -29.79 -5.88 16.76
CA VAL A 268 -29.10 -5.83 15.46
C VAL A 268 -28.14 -4.64 15.32
N SER A 269 -26.97 -4.76 15.96
CA SER A 269 -25.90 -3.75 15.95
C SER A 269 -25.49 -3.38 14.52
N ALA A 270 -25.08 -2.13 14.34
CA ALA A 270 -24.59 -1.60 13.07
C ALA A 270 -23.60 -2.56 12.38
N SER A 271 -23.89 -2.78 11.11
CA SER A 271 -23.16 -3.53 10.09
C SER A 271 -21.65 -3.69 10.30
N ARG A 272 -21.19 -4.94 10.44
CA ARG A 272 -19.78 -5.33 10.22
C ARG A 272 -19.76 -6.26 9.01
N LEU A 273 -19.05 -5.90 7.95
CA LEU A 273 -18.87 -6.76 6.78
C LEU A 273 -18.06 -7.99 7.20
N SER A 274 -18.71 -9.16 7.18
CA SER A 274 -18.08 -10.42 7.54
C SER A 274 -18.24 -11.44 6.43
N ALA A 275 -17.33 -12.41 6.39
CA ALA A 275 -17.39 -13.55 5.50
C ALA A 275 -17.18 -14.82 6.32
N HIS A 276 -18.15 -15.74 6.29
CA HIS A 276 -18.05 -17.01 6.98
C HIS A 276 -18.57 -18.16 6.10
N PRO A 277 -17.81 -19.27 5.95
CA PRO A 277 -16.46 -19.48 6.47
C PRO A 277 -15.41 -18.58 5.81
N ASN A 278 -14.27 -18.37 6.46
CA ASN A 278 -13.06 -17.74 5.89
C ASN A 278 -11.83 -18.27 6.66
N PRO A 279 -10.89 -19.01 6.03
CA PRO A 279 -10.86 -19.39 4.62
C PRO A 279 -12.06 -20.25 4.17
N PHE A 280 -12.41 -20.24 2.89
CA PHE A 280 -13.59 -20.92 2.35
C PHE A 280 -13.28 -21.78 1.12
N ASN A 281 -14.07 -22.84 0.90
CA ASN A 281 -13.96 -23.74 -0.26
C ASN A 281 -15.33 -24.24 -0.75
N PRO A 282 -15.79 -23.88 -1.96
CA PRO A 282 -15.56 -22.59 -2.63
C PRO A 282 -16.64 -21.58 -2.22
N ARG A 283 -17.46 -21.86 -1.20
CA ARG A 283 -18.60 -21.01 -0.80
C ARG A 283 -18.38 -20.31 0.53
N THR A 284 -18.64 -19.00 0.57
CA THR A 284 -18.72 -18.20 1.80
C THR A 284 -19.99 -17.35 1.80
N GLU A 285 -20.53 -17.09 2.99
CA GLU A 285 -21.62 -16.13 3.18
C GLU A 285 -21.03 -14.81 3.64
N ILE A 286 -21.32 -13.77 2.88
CA ILE A 286 -20.94 -12.40 3.18
C ILE A 286 -22.14 -11.74 3.84
N THR A 287 -21.97 -11.32 5.10
CA THR A 287 -23.02 -10.60 5.82
C THR A 287 -22.60 -9.17 6.08
N PHE A 288 -23.56 -8.26 5.97
CA PHE A 288 -23.42 -6.83 6.27
C PHE A 288 -24.79 -6.30 6.68
N ALA A 289 -24.89 -5.03 7.07
CA ALA A 289 -26.20 -4.40 7.28
C ALA A 289 -26.24 -3.03 6.60
N MET A 290 -27.45 -2.62 6.22
CA MET A 290 -27.69 -1.30 5.66
C MET A 290 -28.18 -0.37 6.79
N PRO A 291 -27.47 0.73 7.12
CA PRO A 291 -27.89 1.64 8.19
C PRO A 291 -29.19 2.37 7.85
N ALA A 292 -29.43 2.60 6.56
CA ALA A 292 -30.67 3.13 6.02
C ALA A 292 -30.90 2.52 4.62
N ALA A 293 -32.15 2.56 4.14
CA ALA A 293 -32.44 2.13 2.79
C ALA A 293 -31.74 3.06 1.77
N GLY A 294 -30.95 2.50 0.86
CA GLY A 294 -30.06 3.30 0.00
C GLY A 294 -29.30 2.48 -1.02
N ALA A 295 -28.47 3.16 -1.82
CA ALA A 295 -27.60 2.51 -2.79
C ALA A 295 -26.49 1.71 -2.09
N CYS A 296 -26.26 0.49 -2.55
CA CYS A 296 -25.27 -0.44 -2.03
C CYS A 296 -24.55 -1.12 -3.19
N ARG A 297 -23.22 -1.20 -3.12
CA ARG A 297 -22.40 -1.99 -4.04
C ARG A 297 -21.44 -2.86 -3.23
N LEU A 298 -21.52 -4.17 -3.42
CA LEU A 298 -20.67 -5.19 -2.81
C LEU A 298 -19.82 -5.83 -3.91
N THR A 299 -18.53 -5.58 -3.86
CA THR A 299 -17.57 -5.90 -4.95
C THR A 299 -16.46 -6.78 -4.40
N VAL A 300 -16.00 -7.75 -5.18
CA VAL A 300 -14.81 -8.55 -4.88
C VAL A 300 -13.67 -8.07 -5.75
N PHE A 301 -12.53 -7.82 -5.13
CA PHE A 301 -11.28 -7.46 -5.75
C PHE A 301 -10.26 -8.57 -5.56
N ASP A 302 -9.38 -8.76 -6.54
CA ASP A 302 -8.18 -9.57 -6.34
C ASP A 302 -7.10 -8.81 -5.57
N ALA A 303 -5.96 -9.47 -5.34
CA ALA A 303 -4.84 -8.86 -4.62
C ALA A 303 -4.19 -7.66 -5.31
N LEU A 304 -4.44 -7.45 -6.61
CA LEU A 304 -3.98 -6.30 -7.39
C LEU A 304 -5.01 -5.17 -7.41
N GLY A 305 -6.13 -5.32 -6.69
CA GLY A 305 -7.21 -4.32 -6.65
C GLY A 305 -8.14 -4.37 -7.87
N ARG A 306 -8.02 -5.37 -8.75
CA ARG A 306 -8.90 -5.52 -9.91
C ARG A 306 -10.25 -6.06 -9.48
N GLU A 307 -11.34 -5.46 -9.95
CA GLU A 307 -12.71 -5.94 -9.74
C GLU A 307 -12.87 -7.30 -10.45
N VAL A 308 -13.13 -8.36 -9.68
CA VAL A 308 -13.33 -9.72 -10.20
C VAL A 308 -14.77 -10.20 -10.08
N ALA A 309 -15.56 -9.66 -9.15
CA ALA A 309 -16.99 -9.99 -9.04
C ALA A 309 -17.79 -8.83 -8.44
N VAL A 310 -19.06 -8.69 -8.82
CA VAL A 310 -20.03 -7.82 -8.16
C VAL A 310 -21.13 -8.71 -7.58
N LEU A 311 -21.24 -8.73 -6.26
CA LEU A 311 -22.13 -9.63 -5.54
C LEU A 311 -23.47 -8.98 -5.21
N ALA A 312 -23.48 -7.66 -5.08
CA ALA A 312 -24.69 -6.86 -4.95
C ALA A 312 -24.47 -5.49 -5.58
N ASP A 313 -25.46 -5.00 -6.32
CA ASP A 313 -25.51 -3.63 -6.82
C ASP A 313 -26.96 -3.11 -6.74
N GLY A 314 -27.11 -1.80 -6.57
CA GLY A 314 -28.38 -1.10 -6.51
C GLY A 314 -28.93 -0.85 -5.10
N ARG A 315 -30.22 -0.51 -5.02
CA ARG A 315 -30.87 -0.11 -3.77
C ARG A 315 -31.09 -1.34 -2.86
N ARG A 316 -30.84 -1.19 -1.56
CA ARG A 316 -31.13 -2.18 -0.50
C ARG A 316 -31.91 -1.52 0.62
N GLU A 317 -32.79 -2.27 1.26
CA GLU A 317 -33.53 -1.83 2.44
C GLU A 317 -32.61 -1.78 3.67
N SER A 318 -32.99 -0.99 4.68
CA SER A 318 -32.27 -0.97 5.96
C SER A 318 -32.30 -2.34 6.64
N GLY A 319 -31.24 -2.67 7.38
CA GLY A 319 -31.13 -3.91 8.14
C GLY A 319 -30.17 -4.94 7.54
N PRO A 320 -30.10 -6.14 8.14
CA PRO A 320 -29.15 -7.18 7.76
C PRO A 320 -29.31 -7.64 6.30
N GLN A 321 -28.18 -7.89 5.66
CA GLN A 321 -28.05 -8.40 4.31
C GLN A 321 -27.10 -9.60 4.34
N THR A 322 -27.44 -10.63 3.57
CA THR A 322 -26.58 -11.80 3.35
C THR A 322 -26.48 -12.05 1.87
N VAL A 323 -25.26 -12.18 1.38
CA VAL A 323 -24.96 -12.48 -0.02
C VAL A 323 -23.97 -13.62 -0.05
N THR A 324 -24.23 -14.64 -0.86
CA THR A 324 -23.33 -15.78 -1.02
C THR A 324 -22.36 -15.52 -2.15
N TRP A 325 -21.08 -15.84 -1.93
CA TRP A 325 -20.08 -15.93 -2.99
C TRP A 325 -19.55 -17.35 -3.10
N ASP A 326 -19.44 -17.85 -4.33
CA ASP A 326 -19.01 -19.22 -4.66
C ASP A 326 -17.62 -19.27 -5.32
N GLY A 327 -16.83 -18.20 -5.17
CA GLY A 327 -15.46 -18.13 -5.67
C GLY A 327 -15.40 -18.10 -7.20
N ARG A 328 -16.40 -17.50 -7.84
CA ARG A 328 -16.43 -17.22 -9.29
C ARG A 328 -16.35 -15.73 -9.57
N ASP A 329 -15.84 -15.39 -10.76
CA ASP A 329 -15.85 -14.03 -11.29
C ASP A 329 -17.18 -13.67 -11.98
N THR A 330 -17.25 -12.47 -12.55
CA THR A 330 -18.40 -11.95 -13.32
C THR A 330 -18.74 -12.79 -14.56
N GLU A 331 -17.80 -13.54 -15.12
CA GLU A 331 -18.00 -14.44 -16.26
C GLU A 331 -18.43 -15.86 -15.82
N GLY A 332 -18.54 -16.10 -14.52
CA GLY A 332 -18.87 -17.40 -13.94
C GLY A 332 -17.69 -18.37 -13.91
N MET A 333 -16.49 -17.90 -14.21
CA MET A 333 -15.27 -18.70 -14.18
C MET A 333 -14.75 -18.84 -12.75
N SER A 334 -14.24 -20.03 -12.43
CA SER A 334 -13.69 -20.34 -11.12
C SER A 334 -12.40 -19.56 -10.88
N LEU A 335 -12.38 -18.72 -9.84
CA LEU A 335 -11.19 -17.99 -9.42
C LEU A 335 -10.15 -18.91 -8.74
N PRO A 336 -8.83 -18.68 -8.91
CA PRO A 336 -7.81 -19.51 -8.27
C PRO A 336 -7.81 -19.36 -6.73
N SER A 337 -7.26 -20.34 -6.01
CA SER A 337 -6.94 -20.18 -4.59
C SER A 337 -6.09 -18.93 -4.37
N GLY A 338 -6.42 -18.15 -3.35
CA GLY A 338 -5.75 -16.88 -3.12
C GLY A 338 -6.51 -15.94 -2.19
N THR A 339 -5.90 -14.80 -1.93
CA THR A 339 -6.48 -13.71 -1.16
C THR A 339 -7.29 -12.80 -2.07
N TYR A 340 -8.49 -12.47 -1.64
CA TYR A 340 -9.39 -11.51 -2.28
C TYR A 340 -9.88 -10.51 -1.23
N PHE A 341 -10.43 -9.39 -1.69
CA PHE A 341 -10.96 -8.34 -0.85
C PHE A 341 -12.41 -8.06 -1.22
N VAL A 342 -13.33 -8.19 -0.27
CA VAL A 342 -14.73 -7.80 -0.45
C VAL A 342 -14.87 -6.35 0.00
N GLY A 343 -15.19 -5.44 -0.93
CA GLY A 343 -15.49 -4.04 -0.63
C GLY A 343 -16.99 -3.78 -0.63
N LEU A 344 -17.49 -3.17 0.44
CA LEU A 344 -18.87 -2.68 0.58
C LEU A 344 -18.88 -1.15 0.50
N ARG A 345 -19.73 -0.60 -0.36
CA ARG A 345 -20.04 0.84 -0.42
C ARG A 345 -21.54 1.04 -0.24
N ALA A 346 -21.94 1.70 0.84
CA ALA A 346 -23.34 2.00 1.17
C ALA A 346 -23.48 3.49 1.53
N GLY A 347 -23.84 4.34 0.56
CA GLY A 347 -23.82 5.79 0.73
C GLY A 347 -22.40 6.32 0.99
N THR A 348 -22.19 6.94 2.16
CA THR A 348 -20.86 7.40 2.63
C THR A 348 -20.07 6.32 3.37
N TYR A 349 -20.69 5.18 3.70
CA TYR A 349 -20.04 4.07 4.38
C TYR A 349 -19.26 3.22 3.39
N VAL A 350 -17.97 2.99 3.69
CA VAL A 350 -17.07 2.13 2.92
C VAL A 350 -16.35 1.19 3.87
N GLU A 351 -16.41 -0.11 3.61
CA GLU A 351 -15.71 -1.13 4.39
C GLU A 351 -15.07 -2.15 3.45
N THR A 352 -13.94 -2.74 3.82
CA THR A 352 -13.28 -3.81 3.05
C THR A 352 -12.88 -4.96 3.95
N ARG A 353 -13.16 -6.20 3.52
CA ARG A 353 -12.83 -7.43 4.26
C ARG A 353 -11.99 -8.37 3.41
N LYS A 354 -10.84 -8.80 3.94
CA LYS A 354 -10.00 -9.84 3.34
C LYS A 354 -10.67 -11.20 3.45
N VAL A 355 -10.71 -11.94 2.35
CA VAL A 355 -11.22 -13.32 2.28
C VAL A 355 -10.24 -14.23 1.56
N THR A 356 -10.13 -15.46 2.02
CA THR A 356 -9.17 -16.45 1.49
C THR A 356 -9.94 -17.61 0.85
N LEU A 357 -9.87 -17.71 -0.47
CA LEU A 357 -10.40 -18.85 -1.22
C LEU A 357 -9.35 -19.97 -1.22
N VAL A 358 -9.78 -21.15 -0.79
CA VAL A 358 -9.01 -22.39 -0.88
C VAL A 358 -9.78 -23.32 -1.79
N ARG A 359 -9.16 -23.81 -2.86
CA ARG A 359 -9.69 -24.88 -3.70
C ARG A 359 -8.95 -26.19 -3.47
#